data_AF-A0A0S3U7V3-F1
#
_entry.id   AF-A0A0S3U7V3-F1
#
_cell.length_a   1.000
_cell.length_b   1.000
_cell.length_c   1.000
_cell.angle_alpha   90.00
_cell.angle_beta   90.00
_cell.angle_gamma   90.00
#
_symmetry.space_group_name_H-M   'P 1'
#
loop_
_entity.id
_entity.type
_entity.pdbx_description
1 polymer ?
#
loop_
_entity_poly.entity_id
_entity_poly.type
_entity_poly.pdbx_seq_one_letter_code
_entity_poly.pdbx_strand_id
1 'polypeptide(L)'
;MDDEQDQLFENALEAWDFLSNTYRQIDPEWEYGIRAILVNLETIVEANPYHLQARELRIWILGEGLRTPVEAFREADELVRYAPENPKYHNLRERMRQLAKPYDPDEVPDE
;
A
#
# COMPACT_ATOMS: atom_id res chain seq x y z
N MET A 1 22.46 6.48 -3.19
CA MET A 1 21.09 6.69 -3.69
C MET A 1 20.09 5.88 -2.89
N ASP A 2 20.49 4.77 -2.26
CA ASP A 2 19.62 4.02 -1.33
C ASP A 2 19.28 4.80 -0.05
N ASP A 3 20.24 5.52 0.55
CA ASP A 3 20.03 6.24 1.83
C ASP A 3 18.86 7.25 1.84
N GLU A 4 18.56 7.89 0.71
CA GLU A 4 17.45 8.85 0.61
C GLU A 4 16.09 8.17 0.55
N GLN A 5 16.00 7.04 -0.17
CA GLN A 5 14.77 6.26 -0.28
C GLN A 5 14.45 5.56 1.04
N ASP A 6 15.49 5.03 1.70
CA ASP A 6 15.36 4.41 3.02
C ASP A 6 14.87 5.43 4.05
N GLN A 7 15.42 6.65 4.05
CA GLN A 7 14.94 7.71 4.95
C GLN A 7 13.49 8.12 4.65
N LEU A 8 13.11 8.24 3.38
CA LEU A 8 11.73 8.51 3.00
C LEU A 8 10.78 7.39 3.44
N PHE A 9 11.23 6.14 3.35
CA PHE A 9 10.47 4.98 3.81
C PHE A 9 10.30 4.97 5.34
N GLU A 10 11.36 5.24 6.10
CA GLU A 10 11.29 5.38 7.56
C GLU A 10 10.31 6.49 7.97
N ASN A 11 10.38 7.65 7.30
CA ASN A 11 9.45 8.75 7.54
C ASN A 11 7.99 8.35 7.23
N ALA A 12 7.76 7.57 6.17
CA ALA A 12 6.44 7.08 5.83
C ALA A 12 5.90 6.07 6.86
N LEU A 13 6.76 5.20 7.39
CA LEU A 13 6.43 4.26 8.46
C LEU A 13 6.06 4.98 9.76
N GLU A 14 6.89 5.93 10.20
CA GLU A 14 6.63 6.72 11.41
C GLU A 14 5.34 7.54 11.28
N ALA A 15 5.11 8.15 10.12
CA ALA A 15 3.88 8.89 9.85
C ALA A 15 2.66 7.98 9.89
N TRP A 16 2.74 6.77 9.33
CA TRP A 16 1.64 5.80 9.37
C TRP A 16 1.36 5.31 10.80
N ASP A 17 2.40 4.96 11.56
CA ASP A 17 2.25 4.53 12.96
C ASP A 17 1.64 5.65 13.82
N PHE A 18 2.14 6.88 13.68
CA PHE A 18 1.57 8.03 14.37
C PHE A 18 0.10 8.24 14.01
N LEU A 19 -0.23 8.24 12.71
CA LEU A 19 -1.58 8.50 12.23
C LEU A 19 -2.56 7.43 12.72
N SER A 20 -2.21 6.16 12.55
CA SER A 20 -3.02 4.99 12.92
C SER A 20 -3.28 4.88 14.43
N ASN A 21 -2.37 5.37 15.25
CA ASN A 21 -2.52 5.39 16.72
C ASN A 21 -3.17 6.67 17.25
N THR A 22 -3.14 7.79 16.50
CA THR A 22 -3.60 9.10 16.99
C THR A 22 -5.02 9.42 16.54
N TYR A 23 -5.34 9.15 15.27
CA TYR A 23 -6.58 9.58 14.65
C TYR A 23 -7.49 8.39 14.34
N ARG A 24 -8.79 8.63 14.39
CA ARG A 24 -9.78 7.70 13.86
C ARG A 24 -9.93 7.96 12.37
N GLN A 25 -10.32 6.92 11.62
CA GLN A 25 -10.54 7.04 10.17
C GLN A 25 -11.63 8.06 9.76
N ILE A 26 -12.45 8.50 10.71
CA ILE A 26 -13.49 9.52 10.50
C ILE A 26 -12.97 10.95 10.66
N ASP A 27 -11.77 11.11 11.21
CA ASP A 27 -11.20 12.42 11.49
C ASP A 27 -10.67 13.03 10.18
N PRO A 28 -10.93 14.32 9.88
CA PRO A 28 -10.47 14.96 8.64
C PRO A 28 -8.96 14.87 8.42
N GLU A 29 -8.19 14.89 9.51
CA GLU A 29 -6.73 14.77 9.51
C GLU A 29 -6.25 13.40 9.03
N TRP A 30 -7.10 12.37 9.14
CA TRP A 30 -6.80 11.02 8.67
C TRP A 30 -6.54 11.00 7.16
N GLU A 31 -7.48 11.54 6.38
CA GLU A 31 -7.38 11.50 4.92
C GLU A 31 -6.19 12.35 4.43
N TYR A 32 -5.99 13.52 5.04
CA TYR A 32 -4.85 14.38 4.72
C TYR A 32 -3.52 13.68 5.02
N GLY A 33 -3.39 13.08 6.21
CA GLY A 33 -2.20 12.36 6.62
C GLY A 33 -1.90 11.17 5.72
N ILE A 34 -2.92 10.37 5.38
CA ILE A 34 -2.75 9.24 4.46
C ILE A 34 -2.26 9.72 3.09
N ARG A 35 -2.86 10.76 2.53
CA ARG A 35 -2.47 11.26 1.19
C ARG A 35 -1.01 11.70 1.17
N ALA A 36 -0.53 12.35 2.22
CA ALA A 36 0.87 12.72 2.34
C ALA A 36 1.81 11.50 2.38
N ILE A 37 1.44 10.45 3.12
CA ILE A 37 2.22 9.20 3.17
C ILE A 37 2.26 8.53 1.79
N LEU A 38 1.12 8.45 1.11
CA LEU A 38 1.03 7.82 -0.21
C LEU A 38 1.90 8.53 -1.27
N VAL A 39 2.00 9.86 -1.24
CA VAL A 39 2.88 10.61 -2.16
C VAL A 39 4.36 10.24 -1.95
N ASN A 40 4.79 10.11 -0.70
CA ASN A 40 6.17 9.69 -0.41
C ASN A 40 6.41 8.25 -0.87
N LEU A 41 5.48 7.34 -0.61
CA LEU A 41 5.58 5.94 -1.05
C LEU A 41 5.58 5.82 -2.57
N GLU A 42 4.76 6.59 -3.27
CA GLU A 42 4.77 6.65 -4.73
C GLU A 42 6.12 7.12 -5.26
N THR A 43 6.69 8.19 -4.69
CA THR A 43 8.02 8.68 -5.06
C THR A 43 9.11 7.61 -4.88
N ILE A 44 9.08 6.87 -3.78
CA ILE A 44 10.02 5.76 -3.51
C ILE A 44 9.84 4.66 -4.56
N VAL A 45 8.60 4.24 -4.83
CA VAL A 45 8.30 3.14 -5.75
C VAL A 45 8.59 3.49 -7.20
N GLU A 46 8.35 4.74 -7.61
CA GLU A 46 8.71 5.24 -8.95
C GLU A 46 10.23 5.27 -9.14
N ALA A 47 10.97 5.69 -8.11
CA ALA A 47 12.43 5.73 -8.17
C ALA A 47 13.06 4.33 -8.04
N ASN A 48 12.44 3.43 -7.28
CA ASN A 48 12.87 2.04 -7.11
C ASN A 48 11.66 1.09 -7.01
N PRO A 49 11.26 0.48 -8.15
CA PRO A 49 10.15 -0.47 -8.17
C PRO A 49 10.38 -1.73 -7.32
N TYR A 50 11.64 -2.04 -6.97
CA TYR A 50 12.03 -3.17 -6.12
C TYR A 50 12.08 -2.82 -4.63
N HIS A 51 11.63 -1.62 -4.22
CA HIS A 51 11.47 -1.28 -2.82
C HIS A 51 10.22 -1.97 -2.23
N LEU A 52 10.29 -3.30 -2.08
CA LEU A 52 9.15 -4.17 -1.77
C LEU A 52 8.41 -3.77 -0.49
N GLN A 53 9.13 -3.26 0.52
CA GLN A 53 8.54 -2.83 1.79
C GLN A 53 7.69 -1.56 1.64
N ALA A 54 8.06 -0.66 0.71
CA ALA A 54 7.28 0.56 0.44
C ALA A 54 5.99 0.21 -0.29
N ARG A 55 6.06 -0.71 -1.26
CA ARG A 55 4.87 -1.28 -1.92
C ARG A 55 3.96 -1.99 -0.93
N GLU A 56 4.52 -2.82 -0.03
CA GLU A 56 3.74 -3.48 1.01
C GLU A 56 2.98 -2.46 1.87
N LEU A 57 3.65 -1.41 2.35
CA LEU A 57 3.00 -0.37 3.15
C LEU A 57 1.91 0.37 2.34
N ARG A 58 2.18 0.69 1.07
CA ARG A 58 1.21 1.33 0.17
C ARG A 58 -0.06 0.49 0.04
N ILE A 59 0.06 -0.84 -0.11
CA ILE A 59 -1.10 -1.75 -0.18
C ILE A 59 -1.96 -1.67 1.07
N TRP A 60 -1.35 -1.71 2.26
CA TRP A 60 -2.09 -1.62 3.52
C TRP A 60 -2.81 -0.27 3.66
N ILE A 61 -2.15 0.82 3.30
CA ILE A 61 -2.73 2.17 3.37
C ILE A 61 -3.90 2.30 2.38
N LEU A 62 -3.77 1.80 1.15
CA LEU A 62 -4.86 1.81 0.17
C LEU A 62 -6.03 0.94 0.65
N GLY A 63 -5.76 -0.30 1.04
CA GLY A 63 -6.78 -1.30 1.37
C GLY A 63 -7.52 -1.01 2.68
N GLU A 64 -6.80 -0.63 3.73
CA GLU A 64 -7.36 -0.46 5.08
C GLU A 64 -7.47 1.00 5.51
N GLY A 65 -6.56 1.84 5.04
CA GLY A 65 -6.53 3.26 5.37
C GLY A 65 -7.54 4.09 4.58
N LEU A 66 -7.46 4.04 3.25
CA LEU A 66 -8.41 4.72 2.34
C LEU A 66 -9.63 3.88 1.99
N ARG A 67 -9.55 2.56 2.20
CA ARG A 67 -10.59 1.62 1.77
C ARG A 67 -10.83 1.70 0.26
N THR A 68 -9.75 1.77 -0.52
CA THR A 68 -9.74 1.66 -1.98
C THR A 68 -9.22 0.27 -2.39
N PRO A 69 -10.01 -0.80 -2.16
CA PRO A 69 -9.50 -2.17 -2.27
C PRO A 69 -9.08 -2.55 -3.70
N VAL A 70 -9.71 -1.97 -4.73
CA VAL A 70 -9.34 -2.20 -6.14
C VAL A 70 -7.92 -1.67 -6.42
N GLU A 71 -7.59 -0.46 -5.96
CA GLU A 71 -6.23 0.09 -6.09
C GLU A 71 -5.22 -0.71 -5.27
N ALA A 72 -5.60 -1.10 -4.05
CA ALA A 72 -4.77 -1.96 -3.20
C ALA A 72 -4.49 -3.33 -3.87
N PHE A 73 -5.46 -3.89 -4.57
CA PHE A 73 -5.30 -5.13 -5.33
C PHE A 73 -4.34 -4.94 -6.51
N ARG A 74 -4.48 -3.87 -7.31
CA ARG A 74 -3.52 -3.58 -8.39
C ARG A 74 -2.09 -3.49 -7.89
N GLU A 75 -1.88 -2.78 -6.78
CA GLU A 75 -0.55 -2.63 -6.18
C GLU A 75 -0.03 -3.97 -5.62
N ALA A 76 -0.90 -4.81 -5.06
CA ALA A 76 -0.53 -6.13 -4.59
C ALA A 76 -0.21 -7.12 -5.74
N ASP A 77 -0.88 -7.00 -6.88
CA ASP A 77 -0.56 -7.75 -8.09
C ASP A 77 0.84 -7.39 -8.61
N GLU A 78 1.16 -6.09 -8.65
CA GLU A 78 2.51 -5.61 -8.96
C GLU A 78 3.56 -6.15 -7.98
N LEU A 79 3.29 -6.10 -6.67
CA LEU A 79 4.21 -6.61 -5.65
C LEU A 79 4.54 -8.11 -5.87
N VAL A 80 3.55 -8.92 -6.23
CA VAL A 80 3.76 -10.34 -6.59
C VAL A 80 4.60 -10.47 -7.86
N ARG A 81 4.43 -9.60 -8.87
CA ARG A 81 5.28 -9.62 -10.08
C ARG A 81 6.75 -9.33 -9.76
N TYR A 82 7.03 -8.44 -8.81
CA TYR A 82 8.41 -8.14 -8.39
C TYR A 82 9.03 -9.20 -7.46
N ALA A 83 8.21 -9.96 -6.74
CA ALA A 83 8.66 -11.00 -5.82
C ALA A 83 7.75 -12.25 -5.88
N PRO A 84 7.76 -12.98 -7.01
CA PRO A 84 6.81 -14.06 -7.28
C PRO A 84 6.98 -15.29 -6.39
N GLU A 85 8.18 -15.48 -5.82
CA GLU A 85 8.46 -16.60 -4.93
C GLU A 85 8.08 -16.30 -3.46
N ASN A 86 7.60 -15.10 -3.15
CA ASN A 86 7.29 -14.71 -1.77
C ASN A 86 5.83 -15.06 -1.39
N PRO A 87 5.59 -16.10 -0.57
CA PRO A 87 4.23 -16.52 -0.22
C PRO A 87 3.46 -15.48 0.60
N LYS A 88 4.16 -14.59 1.32
CA LYS A 88 3.52 -13.49 2.07
C LYS A 88 2.80 -12.53 1.11
N TYR A 89 3.40 -12.23 -0.03
CA TYR A 89 2.84 -11.29 -1.00
C TYR A 89 1.69 -11.90 -1.79
N HIS A 90 1.74 -13.21 -2.07
CA HIS A 90 0.58 -13.94 -2.59
C HIS A 90 -0.61 -13.87 -1.63
N ASN A 91 -0.39 -14.11 -0.33
CA ASN A 91 -1.45 -14.01 0.67
C ASN A 91 -2.01 -12.58 0.79
N LEU A 92 -1.13 -11.57 0.73
CA LEU A 92 -1.54 -10.17 0.75
C LEU A 92 -2.39 -9.82 -0.48
N ARG A 93 -1.96 -10.23 -1.67
CA ARG A 93 -2.70 -10.06 -2.92
C ARG A 93 -4.07 -10.74 -2.86
N GLU A 94 -4.14 -11.97 -2.36
CA GLU A 94 -5.41 -12.68 -2.21
C GLU A 94 -6.35 -11.98 -1.23
N ARG A 95 -5.82 -11.47 -0.12
CA ARG A 95 -6.61 -10.66 0.82
C ARG A 95 -7.19 -9.42 0.13
N MET A 96 -6.37 -8.69 -0.63
CA MET A 96 -6.85 -7.50 -1.37
C MET A 96 -7.83 -7.88 -2.48
N ARG A 97 -7.63 -9.02 -3.16
CA ARG A 97 -8.56 -9.56 -4.15
C ARG A 97 -9.96 -9.77 -3.56
N GLN A 98 -10.03 -10.43 -2.40
CA GLN A 98 -11.30 -10.69 -1.71
C GLN A 98 -12.01 -9.41 -1.29
N LEU A 99 -11.25 -8.39 -0.88
CA LEU A 99 -11.79 -7.08 -0.55
C LEU A 99 -12.26 -6.31 -1.80
N ALA A 100 -11.57 -6.45 -2.93
CA ALA A 100 -11.81 -5.68 -4.15
C ALA A 100 -12.91 -6.26 -5.04
N LYS A 101 -13.06 -7.59 -5.06
CA LYS A 101 -14.01 -8.32 -5.92
C LYS A 101 -15.45 -7.82 -5.84
N PRO A 102 -16.01 -7.45 -4.67
CA PRO A 102 -17.37 -6.90 -4.60
C PRO A 102 -17.54 -5.53 -5.29
N TYR A 103 -16.45 -4.81 -5.54
CA TYR A 103 -16.45 -3.46 -6.10
C TYR A 103 -16.20 -3.44 -7.61
N ASP A 104 -15.28 -4.28 -8.08
CA ASP A 104 -14.94 -4.40 -9.51
C ASP A 104 -14.53 -5.84 -9.87
N PRO A 105 -15.49 -6.74 -10.13
CA PRO A 105 -15.20 -8.14 -10.43
C PRO A 105 -14.53 -8.34 -11.80
N ASP A 106 -14.67 -7.40 -12.73
CA ASP A 106 -14.06 -7.50 -14.06
C ASP A 106 -12.56 -7.23 -13.99
N GLU A 107 -12.15 -6.31 -13.12
CA GLU A 107 -10.74 -6.00 -12.89
C GLU A 107 -10.07 -6.93 -11.88
N VAL A 108 -10.87 -7.63 -11.07
CA VAL A 108 -10.43 -8.52 -10.00
C VAL A 108 -10.92 -9.95 -10.29
N PRO A 109 -10.36 -10.62 -11.33
CA PRO A 109 -10.84 -11.91 -11.77
C PRO A 109 -10.53 -13.01 -10.75
N ASP A 110 -11.32 -14.09 -10.82
CA ASP A 110 -10.94 -15.36 -10.22
C ASP A 110 -9.70 -15.91 -10.96
N GLU A 111 -8.71 -16.39 -10.20
CA GLU A 111 -7.48 -17.01 -10.72
C GLU A 111 -7.73 -18.37 -11.36
#